data_AF-A0A954NU72-F1
#
_entry.id   AF-A0A954NU72-F1
#
_cell.length_a   1.000
_cell.length_b   1.000
_cell.length_c   1.000
_cell.angle_alpha   90.00
_cell.angle_beta   90.00
_cell.angle_gamma   90.00
#
_symmetry.space_group_name_H-M   'P 1'
#
loop_
_entity.id
_entity.type
_entity.pdbx_description
1 polymer ?
#
loop_
_entity_poly.entity_id
_entity_poly.type
_entity_poly.pdbx_seq_one_letter_code
_entity_poly.pdbx_strand_id
1 'polypeptide(L)'
;MSNTQGTFELTVIAVVIVLPSLVGIVAYLLVPRSLRDFARKNATRYDGSFSQRRWERELRARWRYLGSVTIVPLLIMMPLAVVAALMHQWVVPVDLAVAAMERFDPDTEKWKENLKDPSEGGIGAAHHAWADSSGLSPEVAATWQHSLWQAWPVVIAGGLVTLVICLLMTAQVYNRAFGQYHEGVVARSREYLEVDLARIAVDSGATDVS
;
A
#
# COMPACT_ATOMS: atom_id res chain seq x y z
N MET A 1 -21.91 13.04 17.13
CA MET A 1 -20.76 13.19 16.20
C MET A 1 -19.52 12.35 16.55
N SER A 2 -19.44 11.63 17.69
CA SER A 2 -18.21 10.86 18.02
C SER A 2 -18.03 9.53 17.28
N ASN A 3 -19.11 8.89 16.80
CA ASN A 3 -19.01 7.53 16.24
C ASN A 3 -18.55 7.50 14.77
N THR A 4 -18.91 8.51 13.97
CA THR A 4 -18.55 8.59 12.54
C THR A 4 -17.08 8.92 12.32
N GLN A 5 -16.52 9.81 13.14
CA GLN A 5 -15.10 10.17 13.07
C GLN A 5 -14.19 8.96 13.34
N GLY A 6 -14.52 8.16 14.36
CA GLY A 6 -13.77 6.93 14.66
C GLY A 6 -13.80 5.91 13.52
N THR A 7 -14.92 5.79 12.80
CA THR A 7 -15.01 4.87 11.66
C THR A 7 -14.17 5.30 10.46
N PHE A 8 -14.09 6.60 10.18
CA PHE A 8 -13.29 7.12 9.08
C PHE A 8 -11.78 6.94 9.36
N GLU A 9 -11.32 7.30 10.55
CA GLU A 9 -9.92 7.14 10.95
C GLU A 9 -9.46 5.68 10.89
N LEU A 10 -10.27 4.74 11.40
CA LEU A 10 -10.00 3.31 11.30
C LEU A 10 -9.96 2.82 9.85
N THR A 11 -10.85 3.33 8.99
CA THR A 11 -10.89 2.96 7.57
C THR A 11 -9.65 3.46 6.85
N VAL A 12 -9.22 4.70 7.08
CA VAL A 12 -8.00 5.26 6.48
C VAL A 12 -6.77 4.46 6.93
N ILE A 13 -6.64 4.19 8.24
CA ILE A 13 -5.54 3.37 8.78
C ILE A 13 -5.54 1.98 8.14
N ALA A 14 -6.71 1.33 8.07
CA ALA A 14 -6.85 0.02 7.46
C ALA A 14 -6.43 0.04 5.99
N VAL A 15 -6.87 1.02 5.20
CA VAL A 15 -6.52 1.15 3.78
C VAL A 15 -5.01 1.37 3.59
N VAL A 16 -4.40 2.24 4.40
CA VAL A 16 -2.95 2.55 4.35
C VAL A 16 -2.09 1.35 4.72
N ILE A 17 -2.57 0.44 5.58
CA ILE A 17 -1.82 -0.75 5.98
C ILE A 17 -2.10 -1.93 5.03
N VAL A 18 -3.37 -2.18 4.74
CA VAL A 18 -3.83 -3.36 4.00
C VAL A 18 -3.38 -3.30 2.55
N LEU A 19 -3.53 -2.16 1.85
CA LEU A 19 -3.19 -2.10 0.43
C LEU A 19 -1.69 -2.30 0.16
N PRO A 20 -0.75 -1.62 0.84
CA PRO A 20 0.68 -1.91 0.69
C PRO A 20 1.03 -3.35 1.05
N SER A 21 0.38 -3.92 2.08
CA SER A 21 0.58 -5.32 2.46
C SER A 21 0.14 -6.27 1.34
N LEU A 22 -1.02 -6.01 0.71
CA LEU A 22 -1.51 -6.78 -0.44
C LEU A 22 -0.56 -6.66 -1.63
N VAL A 23 0.00 -5.48 -1.91
CA VAL A 23 1.02 -5.31 -2.96
C VAL A 23 2.25 -6.18 -2.65
N GLY A 24 2.72 -6.21 -1.41
CA GLY A 24 3.82 -7.08 -0.99
C GLY A 24 3.51 -8.57 -1.17
N ILE A 25 2.29 -9.00 -0.81
CA ILE A 25 1.83 -10.37 -1.00
C ILE A 25 1.79 -10.73 -2.49
N VAL A 26 1.17 -9.89 -3.32
CA VAL A 26 1.08 -10.10 -4.77
C VAL A 26 2.48 -10.16 -5.38
N ALA A 27 3.38 -9.23 -5.02
CA ALA A 27 4.76 -9.24 -5.47
C ALA A 27 5.47 -10.55 -5.12
N TYR A 28 5.28 -11.06 -3.90
CA TYR A 28 5.83 -12.37 -3.51
C TYR A 28 5.21 -13.54 -4.28
N LEU A 29 3.92 -13.48 -4.60
CA LEU A 29 3.26 -14.51 -5.41
C LEU A 29 3.78 -14.53 -6.85
N LEU A 30 4.17 -13.37 -7.38
CA LEU A 30 4.81 -13.22 -8.70
C LEU A 30 6.25 -13.75 -8.74
N VAL A 31 6.90 -13.94 -7.59
CA VAL A 31 8.21 -14.63 -7.54
C VAL A 31 8.06 -16.05 -8.10
N PRO A 32 8.88 -16.45 -9.09
CA PRO A 32 8.81 -17.77 -9.70
C PRO A 32 8.85 -18.88 -8.64
N ARG A 33 7.99 -19.90 -8.79
CA ARG A 33 7.94 -21.04 -7.87
C ARG A 33 9.31 -21.73 -7.76
N SER A 34 10.03 -21.85 -8.88
CA SER A 34 11.39 -22.39 -8.92
C SER A 34 12.35 -21.67 -7.97
N LEU A 35 12.33 -20.33 -7.93
CA LEU A 35 13.18 -19.55 -7.03
C LEU A 35 12.77 -19.72 -5.56
N ARG A 36 11.47 -19.80 -5.29
CA ARG A 36 10.95 -20.06 -3.93
C ARG A 36 11.35 -21.44 -3.43
N ASP A 37 11.25 -22.45 -4.28
CA ASP A 37 11.67 -23.81 -3.95
C ASP A 37 13.19 -23.91 -3.82
N PHE A 38 13.94 -23.16 -4.64
CA PHE A 38 15.39 -23.07 -4.51
C PHE A 38 15.82 -22.43 -3.19
N ALA A 39 15.16 -21.34 -2.76
CA ALA A 39 15.37 -20.75 -1.44
C ALA A 39 15.00 -21.70 -0.28
N ARG A 40 14.00 -22.57 -0.47
CA ARG A 40 13.69 -23.63 0.52
C ARG A 40 14.78 -24.69 0.57
N LYS A 41 15.31 -25.11 -0.58
CA LYS A 41 16.42 -26.07 -0.65
C LYS A 41 17.69 -25.51 -0.01
N ASN A 42 17.93 -24.21 -0.08
CA ASN A 42 19.03 -23.57 0.65
C ASN A 42 18.93 -23.77 2.18
N ALA A 43 17.75 -24.00 2.74
CA ALA A 43 17.58 -24.28 4.17
C ALA A 43 17.89 -25.74 4.55
N THR A 44 17.94 -26.64 3.57
CA THR A 44 18.32 -28.05 3.74
C THR A 44 19.78 -28.24 3.36
N ARG A 45 20.49 -29.08 4.12
CA ARG A 45 21.86 -29.51 3.81
C ARG A 45 21.86 -30.65 2.78
N TYR A 46 23.03 -30.96 2.23
CA TYR A 46 23.21 -32.10 1.31
C TYR A 46 22.88 -33.47 1.93
N ASP A 47 23.05 -33.61 3.25
CA ASP A 47 22.64 -34.81 4.01
C ASP A 47 21.11 -34.90 4.23
N GLY A 48 20.34 -33.94 3.71
CA GLY A 48 18.89 -33.83 3.89
C GLY A 48 18.47 -33.20 5.22
N SER A 49 19.40 -32.91 6.13
CA SER A 49 19.09 -32.29 7.42
C SER A 49 18.75 -30.81 7.27
N PHE A 50 17.80 -30.35 8.09
CA PHE A 50 17.37 -28.95 8.09
C PHE A 50 18.31 -28.08 8.93
N SER A 51 18.71 -26.92 8.40
CA SER A 51 19.51 -25.93 9.13
C SER A 51 18.69 -24.70 9.47
N GLN A 52 18.35 -24.55 10.76
CA GLN A 52 17.62 -23.38 11.27
C GLN A 52 18.34 -22.06 10.96
N ARG A 53 19.67 -22.02 11.06
CA ARG A 53 20.46 -20.82 10.73
C ARG A 53 20.31 -20.41 9.26
N ARG A 54 20.29 -21.38 8.32
CA ARG A 54 20.09 -21.10 6.88
C ARG A 54 18.66 -20.60 6.64
N TRP A 55 17.67 -21.24 7.28
CA TRP A 55 16.28 -20.80 7.22
C TRP A 55 16.08 -19.36 7.71
N GLU A 56 16.63 -18.99 8.86
CA GLU A 56 16.53 -17.63 9.39
C GLU A 56 17.17 -16.59 8.46
N ARG A 57 18.29 -16.93 7.81
CA ARG A 57 18.91 -16.07 6.79
C ARG A 57 18.00 -15.90 5.56
N GLU A 58 17.41 -16.98 5.06
CA GLU A 58 16.47 -16.93 3.92
C GLU A 58 15.19 -16.16 4.26
N LEU A 59 14.66 -16.34 5.48
CA LEU A 59 13.49 -15.61 5.96
C LEU A 59 13.79 -14.11 6.07
N ARG A 60 14.96 -13.74 6.60
CA ARG A 60 15.39 -12.33 6.69
C ARG A 60 15.57 -11.71 5.31
N ALA A 61 16.14 -12.44 4.35
CA ALA A 61 16.28 -11.98 2.97
C ALA A 61 14.91 -11.77 2.30
N ARG A 62 13.95 -12.68 2.55
CA ARG A 62 12.57 -12.53 2.09
C ARG A 62 11.89 -11.30 2.68
N TRP A 63 12.04 -11.07 3.99
CA TRP A 63 11.45 -9.89 4.63
C TRP A 63 12.05 -8.58 4.12
N ARG A 64 13.36 -8.55 3.81
CA ARG A 64 13.97 -7.39 3.14
C ARG A 64 13.38 -7.17 1.76
N TYR A 65 13.24 -8.22 0.95
CA TYR A 65 12.59 -8.14 -0.35
C TYR A 65 11.16 -7.58 -0.25
N LEU A 66 10.34 -8.15 0.65
CA LEU A 66 8.98 -7.67 0.90
C LEU A 66 8.97 -6.20 1.32
N GLY A 67 9.79 -5.83 2.29
CA GLY A 67 9.90 -4.46 2.77
C GLY A 67 10.29 -3.47 1.67
N SER A 68 11.24 -3.84 0.80
CA SER A 68 11.63 -3.03 -0.36
C SER A 68 10.51 -2.83 -1.36
N VAL A 69 9.65 -3.83 -1.58
CA VAL A 69 8.52 -3.69 -2.52
C VAL A 69 7.35 -2.92 -1.90
N THR A 70 7.12 -3.05 -0.59
CA THR A 70 6.01 -2.37 0.09
C THR A 70 6.29 -0.92 0.45
N ILE A 71 7.55 -0.49 0.48
CA ILE A 71 7.90 0.87 0.91
C ILE A 71 7.37 1.94 -0.05
N VAL A 72 7.43 1.70 -1.36
CA VAL A 72 6.95 2.65 -2.39
C VAL A 72 5.44 2.90 -2.26
N PRO A 73 4.56 1.88 -2.29
CA PRO A 73 3.14 2.12 -2.10
C PRO A 73 2.84 2.75 -0.75
N LEU A 74 3.58 2.41 0.32
CA LEU A 74 3.39 3.05 1.62
C LEU A 74 3.75 4.55 1.61
N LEU A 75 4.86 4.93 0.97
CA LEU A 75 5.27 6.33 0.80
C LEU A 75 4.28 7.15 -0.02
N ILE A 76 3.53 6.51 -0.93
CA ILE A 76 2.49 7.16 -1.75
C ILE A 76 1.17 7.26 -0.97
N MET A 77 0.77 6.17 -0.32
CA MET A 77 -0.50 6.09 0.39
C MET A 77 -0.55 7.00 1.62
N MET A 78 0.58 7.22 2.30
CA MET A 78 0.65 8.08 3.48
C MET A 78 0.25 9.53 3.18
N PRO A 79 0.86 10.25 2.22
CA PRO A 79 0.41 11.59 1.82
C PRO A 79 -1.04 11.61 1.34
N LEU A 80 -1.47 10.62 0.56
CA LEU A 80 -2.86 10.54 0.09
C LEU A 80 -3.85 10.41 1.25
N ALA A 81 -3.52 9.60 2.26
CA ALA A 81 -4.32 9.46 3.47
C ALA A 81 -4.38 10.76 4.28
N VAL A 82 -3.28 11.50 4.37
CA VAL A 82 -3.26 12.84 5.00
C VAL A 82 -4.16 13.80 4.25
N VAL A 83 -4.07 13.85 2.91
CA VAL A 83 -4.94 14.70 2.09
C VAL A 83 -6.40 14.30 2.26
N ALA A 84 -6.72 13.00 2.23
CA ALA A 84 -8.07 12.51 2.44
C ALA A 84 -8.62 12.87 3.83
N ALA A 85 -7.79 12.77 4.88
CA ALA A 85 -8.16 13.17 6.23
C ALA A 85 -8.41 14.68 6.35
N LEU A 86 -7.56 15.50 5.70
CA LEU A 86 -7.77 16.94 5.64
C LEU A 86 -9.05 17.29 4.87
N MET A 87 -9.35 16.62 3.76
CA MET A 87 -10.60 16.82 3.02
C MET A 87 -11.83 16.45 3.86
N HIS A 88 -11.79 15.31 4.54
CA HIS A 88 -12.87 14.87 5.43
C HIS A 88 -13.12 15.86 6.56
N GLN A 89 -12.05 16.44 7.13
CA GLN A 89 -12.15 17.33 8.28
C GLN A 89 -12.49 18.77 7.91
N TRP A 90 -12.02 19.28 6.76
CA TRP A 90 -12.04 20.73 6.45
C TRP A 90 -12.81 21.11 5.19
N VAL A 91 -13.20 20.15 4.34
CA VAL A 91 -13.88 20.48 3.08
C VAL A 91 -15.29 19.92 3.06
N VAL A 92 -15.44 18.60 3.07
CA VAL A 92 -16.74 17.92 3.14
C VAL A 92 -16.50 16.55 3.78
N PRO A 93 -17.27 16.16 4.81
CA PRO A 93 -17.26 14.81 5.35
C PRO A 93 -17.53 13.78 4.26
N VAL A 94 -16.70 12.75 4.18
CA VAL A 94 -16.77 11.71 3.14
C VAL A 94 -18.14 11.04 3.09
N ASP A 95 -18.78 10.82 4.24
CA ASP A 95 -20.14 10.28 4.35
C ASP A 95 -21.18 11.18 3.68
N LEU A 96 -21.09 12.50 3.85
CA LEU A 96 -21.95 13.46 3.16
C LEU A 96 -21.68 13.50 1.66
N ALA A 97 -20.41 13.41 1.26
CA ALA A 97 -20.03 13.36 -0.16
C ALA A 97 -20.57 12.08 -0.84
N VAL A 98 -20.46 10.92 -0.18
CA VAL A 98 -21.01 9.65 -0.69
C VAL A 98 -22.53 9.72 -0.79
N ALA A 99 -23.22 10.20 0.25
CA ALA A 99 -24.67 10.36 0.23
C ALA A 99 -25.13 11.32 -0.88
N ALA A 100 -24.38 12.40 -1.15
CA ALA A 100 -24.68 13.32 -2.25
C ALA A 100 -24.54 12.66 -3.63
N MET A 101 -23.54 11.77 -3.78
CA MET A 101 -23.30 11.03 -5.02
C MET A 101 -24.31 9.91 -5.26
N GLU A 102 -24.78 9.24 -4.21
CA GLU A 102 -25.85 8.23 -4.31
C GLU A 102 -27.16 8.83 -4.84
N ARG A 103 -27.39 10.12 -4.61
CA ARG A 103 -28.56 10.87 -5.09
C ARG A 103 -28.32 11.63 -6.40
N PHE A 104 -27.19 11.39 -7.06
CA PHE A 104 -26.83 12.08 -8.29
C PHE A 104 -27.89 11.88 -9.37
N ASP A 105 -28.36 13.00 -9.92
CA ASP A 105 -29.22 13.04 -11.10
C ASP A 105 -28.52 13.87 -12.19
N PRO A 106 -28.47 13.40 -13.45
CA PRO A 106 -27.94 14.19 -14.56
C PRO A 106 -28.65 15.54 -14.74
N ASP A 107 -29.92 15.65 -14.35
CA ASP A 107 -30.63 16.93 -14.27
C ASP A 107 -30.20 17.69 -13.01
N THR A 108 -29.58 18.85 -13.23
CA THR A 108 -29.00 19.67 -12.16
C THR A 108 -30.04 20.21 -11.19
N GLU A 109 -31.22 20.59 -11.67
CA GLU A 109 -32.26 21.14 -10.79
C GLU A 109 -32.86 20.03 -9.93
N LYS A 110 -33.09 18.87 -10.53
CA LYS A 110 -33.54 17.68 -9.81
C LYS A 110 -32.51 17.19 -8.79
N TRP A 111 -31.22 17.23 -9.12
CA TRP A 111 -30.17 16.88 -8.15
C TRP A 111 -30.15 17.86 -6.95
N LYS A 112 -30.30 19.17 -7.19
CA LYS A 112 -30.41 20.16 -6.11
C LYS A 112 -31.63 19.90 -5.21
N GLU A 113 -32.75 19.49 -5.80
CA GLU A 113 -33.94 19.10 -5.04
C GLU A 113 -33.68 17.85 -4.19
N ASN A 114 -33.06 16.81 -4.77
CA ASN A 114 -32.69 15.58 -4.05
C ASN A 114 -31.73 15.85 -2.86
N LEU A 115 -30.85 16.84 -2.98
CA LEU A 115 -29.94 17.24 -1.90
C LEU A 115 -30.65 18.01 -0.77
N LYS A 116 -31.77 18.66 -1.08
CA LYS A 116 -32.59 19.44 -0.14
C LYS A 116 -33.75 18.65 0.45
N ASP A 117 -34.03 17.44 -0.08
CA ASP A 117 -35.15 16.62 0.35
C ASP A 117 -35.13 16.37 1.89
N PRO A 118 -36.11 16.90 2.63
CA PRO A 118 -36.17 16.74 4.09
C PRO A 118 -36.50 15.32 4.52
N SER A 119 -37.11 14.50 3.66
CA SER A 119 -37.60 13.16 4.00
C SER A 119 -36.48 12.18 4.38
N GLU A 120 -35.25 12.45 3.93
CA GLU A 120 -34.05 11.68 4.25
C GLU A 120 -33.00 12.50 5.03
N GLY A 121 -33.45 13.49 5.81
CA GLY A 121 -32.58 14.26 6.70
C GLY A 121 -31.79 15.40 6.04
N GLY A 122 -32.09 15.76 4.79
CA GLY A 122 -31.54 16.90 4.07
C GLY A 122 -30.01 17.00 4.09
N ILE A 123 -29.32 16.48 3.07
CA ILE A 123 -27.85 16.54 2.98
C ILE A 123 -27.35 17.99 3.10
N GLY A 124 -28.08 18.95 2.53
CA GLY A 124 -27.78 20.37 2.70
C GLY A 124 -27.82 20.83 4.16
N ALA A 125 -28.83 20.41 4.93
CA ALA A 125 -28.95 20.76 6.35
C ALA A 125 -27.85 20.09 7.20
N ALA A 126 -27.53 18.83 6.91
CA ALA A 126 -26.43 18.12 7.55
C ALA A 126 -25.06 18.75 7.25
N HIS A 127 -24.84 19.18 6.00
CA HIS A 127 -23.65 19.91 5.60
C HIS A 127 -23.55 21.27 6.30
N HIS A 128 -24.65 22.03 6.39
CA HIS A 128 -24.67 23.30 7.13
C HIS A 128 -24.37 23.10 8.62
N ALA A 129 -25.00 22.12 9.26
CA ALA A 129 -24.74 21.80 10.67
C ALA A 129 -23.28 21.38 10.90
N TRP A 130 -22.70 20.60 9.99
CA TRP A 130 -21.28 20.27 10.02
C TRP A 130 -20.41 21.52 9.86
N ALA A 131 -20.68 22.35 8.84
CA ALA A 131 -19.93 23.56 8.55
C ALA A 131 -19.89 24.49 9.77
N ASP A 132 -21.05 24.72 10.41
CA ASP A 132 -21.18 25.53 11.62
C ASP A 132 -20.37 24.93 12.79
N SER A 133 -20.36 23.61 12.93
CA SER A 133 -19.61 22.91 13.99
C SER A 133 -18.09 22.85 13.75
N SER A 134 -17.66 22.96 12.50
CA SER A 134 -16.26 22.79 12.09
C SER A 134 -15.40 24.04 12.28
N GLY A 135 -16.01 25.19 12.63
CA GLY A 135 -15.31 26.43 12.95
C GLY A 135 -14.65 27.13 11.75
N LEU A 136 -14.94 26.68 10.53
CA LEU A 136 -14.52 27.33 9.29
C LEU A 136 -15.39 28.56 9.01
N SER A 137 -14.76 29.67 8.62
CA SER A 137 -15.54 30.83 8.16
C SER A 137 -16.25 30.49 6.84
N PRO A 138 -17.51 30.92 6.65
CA PRO A 138 -18.24 30.69 5.39
C PRO A 138 -17.53 31.24 4.15
N GLU A 139 -16.82 32.36 4.30
CA GLU A 139 -16.06 33.02 3.23
C GLU A 139 -14.86 32.16 2.79
N VAL A 140 -14.15 31.58 3.76
CA VAL A 140 -13.03 30.67 3.49
C VAL A 140 -13.53 29.40 2.81
N ALA A 141 -14.62 28.81 3.32
CA ALA A 141 -15.23 27.62 2.72
C ALA A 141 -15.66 27.86 1.26
N ALA A 142 -16.33 28.97 0.97
CA ALA A 142 -16.74 29.34 -0.38
C ALA A 142 -15.54 29.53 -1.33
N THR A 143 -14.46 30.16 -0.84
CA THR A 143 -13.23 30.36 -1.62
C THR A 143 -12.58 29.03 -1.98
N TRP A 144 -12.48 28.09 -1.03
CA TRP A 144 -11.94 26.77 -1.26
C TRP A 144 -12.79 25.95 -2.24
N GLN A 145 -14.11 25.95 -2.07
CA GLN A 145 -15.03 25.27 -2.98
C GLN A 145 -14.90 25.80 -4.41
N HIS A 146 -14.88 27.13 -4.57
CA HIS A 146 -14.73 27.75 -5.88
C HIS A 146 -13.38 27.40 -6.53
N SER A 147 -12.30 27.46 -5.75
CA SER A 147 -10.95 27.11 -6.22
C SER A 147 -10.85 25.65 -6.64
N LEU A 148 -11.41 24.73 -5.84
CA LEU A 148 -11.46 23.30 -6.15
C LEU A 148 -12.28 23.04 -7.43
N TRP A 149 -13.38 23.76 -7.63
CA TRP A 149 -14.20 23.65 -8.84
C TRP A 149 -13.49 24.19 -10.09
N GLN A 150 -12.65 25.20 -9.98
CA GLN A 150 -11.85 25.65 -11.12
C GLN A 150 -10.64 24.73 -11.38
N ALA A 151 -10.08 24.16 -10.31
CA ALA A 151 -8.87 23.35 -10.37
C ALA A 151 -9.13 21.87 -10.65
N TRP A 152 -10.37 21.37 -10.62
CA TRP A 152 -10.64 19.93 -10.74
C TRP A 152 -10.00 19.26 -11.96
N PRO A 153 -9.94 19.86 -13.18
CA PRO A 153 -9.29 19.22 -14.31
C PRO A 153 -7.78 19.04 -14.07
N VAL A 154 -7.14 20.04 -13.45
CA VAL A 154 -5.72 20.02 -13.09
C VAL A 154 -5.48 19.00 -11.98
N VAL A 155 -6.37 18.91 -10.99
CA VAL A 155 -6.30 17.91 -9.91
C VAL A 155 -6.43 16.49 -10.48
N ILE A 156 -7.37 16.25 -11.40
CA ILE A 156 -7.51 14.94 -12.06
C ILE A 156 -6.27 14.63 -12.90
N ALA A 157 -5.82 15.56 -13.75
CA ALA A 157 -4.64 15.34 -14.57
C ALA A 157 -3.38 15.08 -13.73
N GLY A 158 -3.18 15.88 -12.68
CA GLY A 158 -2.08 15.69 -11.73
C GLY A 158 -2.18 14.37 -10.97
N GLY A 159 -3.39 13.96 -10.58
CA GLY A 159 -3.65 12.66 -9.96
C GLY A 159 -3.31 11.49 -10.89
N LEU A 160 -3.70 11.57 -12.16
CA LEU A 160 -3.39 10.56 -13.18
C LEU A 160 -1.88 10.47 -13.45
N VAL A 161 -1.21 11.61 -13.61
CA VAL A 161 0.26 11.65 -13.78
C VAL A 161 0.96 11.05 -12.56
N THR A 162 0.52 11.42 -11.36
CA THR A 162 1.03 10.85 -10.10
C THR A 162 0.84 9.34 -10.08
N LEU A 163 -0.34 8.84 -10.45
CA LEU A 163 -0.63 7.40 -10.53
C LEU A 163 0.32 6.69 -11.50
N VAL A 164 0.55 7.24 -12.70
CA VAL A 164 1.48 6.67 -13.68
C VAL A 164 2.91 6.63 -13.11
N ILE A 165 3.39 7.73 -12.52
CA ILE A 165 4.72 7.77 -11.88
C ILE A 165 4.82 6.72 -10.78
N CYS A 166 3.79 6.57 -9.96
CA CYS A 166 3.71 5.57 -8.90
C CYS A 166 3.81 4.15 -9.43
N LEU A 167 3.09 3.83 -10.50
CA LEU A 167 3.14 2.52 -11.16
C LEU A 167 4.54 2.23 -11.72
N LEU A 168 5.16 3.21 -12.39
CA LEU A 168 6.52 3.08 -12.92
C LEU A 168 7.55 2.89 -11.80
N MET A 169 7.49 3.68 -10.73
CA MET A 169 8.39 3.55 -9.58
C MET A 169 8.23 2.19 -8.90
N THR A 170 6.98 1.73 -8.72
CA THR A 170 6.69 0.42 -8.12
C THR A 170 7.25 -0.70 -8.98
N ALA A 171 7.05 -0.64 -10.30
CA ALA A 171 7.61 -1.62 -11.24
C ALA A 171 9.15 -1.63 -11.23
N GLN A 172 9.79 -0.46 -11.22
CA GLN A 172 11.25 -0.34 -11.15
C GLN A 172 11.81 -0.90 -9.84
N VAL A 173 11.20 -0.55 -8.71
CA VAL A 173 11.63 -1.04 -7.39
C VAL A 173 11.39 -2.54 -7.27
N TYR A 174 10.25 -3.05 -7.77
CA TYR A 174 10.00 -4.48 -7.84
C TYR A 174 11.09 -5.21 -8.63
N ASN A 175 11.40 -4.76 -9.84
CA ASN A 175 12.41 -5.40 -10.69
C ASN A 175 13.80 -5.40 -10.04
N ARG A 176 14.20 -4.29 -9.41
CA ARG A 176 15.47 -4.20 -8.67
C ARG A 176 15.49 -5.11 -7.46
N ALA A 177 14.46 -5.06 -6.63
CA ALA A 177 14.35 -5.89 -5.43
C ALA A 177 14.32 -7.38 -5.79
N PHE A 178 13.62 -7.74 -6.88
CA PHE A 178 13.58 -9.10 -7.40
C PHE A 178 14.95 -9.57 -7.88
N GLY A 179 15.66 -8.74 -8.66
CA GLY A 179 17.02 -9.05 -9.10
C GLY A 179 17.98 -9.30 -7.93
N GLN A 180 17.98 -8.40 -6.95
CA GLN A 180 18.78 -8.54 -5.73
C GLN A 180 18.41 -9.79 -4.92
N TYR A 181 17.12 -10.10 -4.82
CA TYR A 181 16.67 -11.31 -4.14
C TYR A 181 17.14 -12.56 -4.87
N HIS A 182 16.98 -12.61 -6.19
CA HIS A 182 17.42 -13.71 -7.04
C HIS A 182 18.93 -13.95 -6.92
N GLU A 183 19.75 -12.92 -7.15
CA GLU A 183 21.20 -12.98 -7.00
C GLU A 183 21.60 -13.44 -5.60
N GLY A 184 20.93 -12.93 -4.57
CA GLY A 184 21.18 -13.31 -3.18
C GLY A 184 20.88 -14.79 -2.90
N VAL A 185 19.78 -15.34 -3.43
CA VAL A 185 19.46 -16.77 -3.28
C VAL A 185 20.50 -17.64 -3.96
N VAL A 186 20.93 -17.28 -5.18
CA VAL A 186 21.96 -18.01 -5.93
C VAL A 186 23.32 -17.95 -5.23
N ALA A 187 23.74 -16.78 -4.75
CA ALA A 187 25.00 -16.62 -4.04
C ALA A 187 25.05 -17.47 -2.77
N ARG A 188 23.98 -17.47 -1.96
CA ARG A 188 23.91 -18.30 -0.75
C ARG A 188 23.89 -19.79 -1.07
N SER A 189 23.28 -20.20 -2.17
CA SER A 189 23.30 -21.60 -2.60
C SER A 189 24.73 -22.09 -2.86
N ARG A 190 25.55 -21.26 -3.51
CA ARG A 190 26.98 -21.55 -3.75
C ARG A 190 27.77 -21.61 -2.44
N GLU A 191 27.60 -20.62 -1.56
CA GLU A 191 28.21 -20.60 -0.22
C GLU A 191 27.88 -21.89 0.57
N TYR A 192 26.62 -22.31 0.54
CA TYR A 192 26.19 -23.51 1.27
C TYR A 192 26.70 -24.81 0.68
N LEU A 193 26.81 -24.88 -0.65
CA LEU A 193 27.44 -26.01 -1.32
C LEU A 193 28.91 -26.15 -0.93
N GLU A 194 29.69 -25.06 -0.96
CA GLU A 194 31.10 -25.09 -0.57
C GLU A 194 31.29 -25.54 0.88
N VAL A 195 30.47 -25.01 1.79
CA VAL A 195 30.50 -25.40 3.22
C VAL A 195 30.13 -26.87 3.42
N ASP A 196 29.12 -27.37 2.70
CA ASP A 196 28.69 -28.76 2.84
C ASP A 196 29.70 -29.74 2.23
N LEU A 197 30.31 -29.41 1.08
CA LEU A 197 31.38 -30.22 0.48
C LEU A 197 32.62 -30.29 1.38
N ALA A 198 33.03 -29.17 1.97
CA ALA A 198 34.14 -29.13 2.90
C ALA A 198 33.88 -30.01 4.14
N ARG A 199 32.65 -29.99 4.66
CA ARG A 199 32.25 -30.85 5.78
C ARG A 199 32.28 -32.34 5.41
N ILE A 200 31.75 -32.70 4.24
CA ILE A 200 31.77 -34.10 3.75
C ILE A 200 33.20 -34.58 3.56
N ALA A 201 34.10 -33.75 3.01
CA ALA A 201 35.51 -34.12 2.82
C ALA A 201 36.19 -34.43 4.16
N VAL A 202 35.96 -33.59 5.19
CA VAL A 202 36.44 -33.83 6.56
C VAL A 202 35.84 -35.12 7.15
N ASP A 203 34.53 -35.31 7.05
CA ASP A 203 33.83 -36.49 7.60
C ASP A 203 34.26 -37.80 6.88
N SER A 204 34.65 -37.73 5.61
CA SER A 204 35.14 -38.87 4.83
C SER A 204 36.61 -39.24 5.10
N GLY A 205 37.32 -38.49 5.95
CA GLY A 205 38.74 -38.69 6.22
C GLY A 205 39.67 -38.34 5.04
N ALA A 206 39.19 -37.57 4.07
CA ALA A 206 39.95 -37.15 2.89
C ALA A 206 40.95 -36.01 3.17
N THR A 207 41.46 -35.91 4.40
CA THR A 207 42.41 -34.87 4.83
C THR A 207 43.89 -35.23 4.61
N ASP A 208 44.20 -36.35 3.93
CA ASP A 208 45.57 -36.70 3.55
C ASP A 208 45.70 -36.90 2.03
N VAL A 209 45.87 -35.80 1.30
CA VAL A 209 46.84 -35.75 0.18
C VAL A 209 47.47 -34.37 0.20
N SER A 210 48.75 -34.37 0.57
CA SER A 210 49.73 -33.27 0.52
C SER A 210 49.71 -32.44 -0.76
#